data_AF-X1EZ85-F1
#
_entry.id   AF-X1EZ85-F1
#
_cell.length_a   1.000
_cell.length_b   1.000
_cell.length_c   1.000
_cell.angle_alpha   90.00
_cell.angle_beta   90.00
_cell.angle_gamma   90.00
#
_symmetry.space_group_name_H-M   'P 1'
#
loop_
_entity.id
_entity.type
_entity.pdbx_description
1 polymer ?
#
loop_
_entity_poly.entity_id
_entity_poly.type
_entity_poly.pdbx_seq_one_letter_code
_entity_poly.pdbx_strand_id
1 'polypeptide(L)'
;MKNIGLLITKNEGRVIEEILSKNEKFVDSIYALDASSDETPKIIKKFKTLKFILDYEKDLGTEWFEGTRQYLLDEIGKREGFGHWI
;
A
#
# COMPACT_ATOMS: atom_id res chain seq x y z
N MET A 1 -18.12 5.68 7.17
CA MET A 1 -17.49 5.01 6.01
C MET A 1 -16.02 5.38 6.06
N LYS A 2 -15.10 4.41 6.01
CA LYS A 2 -13.65 4.66 6.12
C LYS A 2 -13.07 4.83 4.72
N ASN A 3 -12.34 5.91 4.48
CA ASN A 3 -11.68 6.17 3.20
C ASN A 3 -10.32 5.46 3.20
N ILE A 4 -10.23 4.36 2.44
CA ILE A 4 -9.00 3.58 2.34
C ILE A 4 -8.22 3.98 1.08
N GLY A 5 -6.96 4.35 1.27
CA GLY A 5 -5.99 4.51 0.20
C GLY A 5 -5.29 3.19 -0.10
N LEU A 6 -5.21 2.83 -1.39
CA LEU A 6 -4.37 1.75 -1.88
C LEU A 6 -3.10 2.37 -2.44
N LEU A 7 -1.95 1.94 -1.96
CA LEU A 7 -0.66 2.32 -2.51
C LEU A 7 -0.02 1.10 -3.16
N ILE A 8 0.29 1.19 -4.45
CA ILE A 8 1.03 0.17 -5.18
C ILE A 8 2.25 0.88 -5.75
N THR A 9 3.45 0.45 -5.38
CA THR A 9 4.67 1.22 -5.65
C THR A 9 5.88 0.33 -5.87
N LYS A 10 6.84 0.86 -6.64
CA LYS A 10 8.12 0.21 -6.96
C LYS A 10 9.18 1.27 -7.27
N ASN A 11 10.15 1.42 -6.36
CA ASN A 11 11.32 2.29 -6.52
C ASN A 11 10.97 3.77 -6.81
N GLU A 12 10.01 4.31 -6.07
CA GLU A 12 9.53 5.70 -6.21
C GLU A 12 10.17 6.66 -5.19
N GLY A 13 11.35 6.34 -4.64
CA GLY A 13 11.94 7.04 -3.50
C GLY A 13 12.11 8.54 -3.69
N ARG A 14 12.25 9.01 -4.94
CA ARG A 14 12.39 10.42 -5.29
C ARG A 14 11.11 11.24 -5.21
N VAL A 15 9.94 10.60 -5.28
CA VAL A 15 8.65 11.29 -5.44
C VAL A 15 7.61 10.85 -4.42
N ILE A 16 7.76 9.66 -3.82
CA ILE A 16 6.74 9.05 -2.98
C ILE A 16 6.42 9.89 -1.73
N GLU A 17 7.41 10.57 -1.15
CA GLU A 17 7.20 11.46 0.01
C GLU A 17 6.28 12.64 -0.33
N GLU A 18 6.49 13.25 -1.49
CA GLU A 18 5.66 14.38 -1.97
C GLU A 18 4.24 13.92 -2.31
N ILE A 19 4.12 12.79 -3.02
CA ILE A 19 2.84 12.20 -3.40
C ILE A 19 2.02 11.89 -2.14
N LEU A 20 2.60 11.20 -1.16
CA LEU A 20 1.88 10.83 0.05
C LEU A 20 1.53 12.05 0.90
N SER A 21 2.44 13.02 1.06
CA SER A 21 2.18 14.24 1.83
C SER A 21 1.02 15.07 1.26
N LYS A 22 0.84 15.07 -0.06
CA LYS A 22 -0.28 15.77 -0.73
C LYS A 22 -1.62 15.05 -0.56
N ASN A 23 -1.60 13.72 -0.48
CA ASN A 23 -2.80 12.88 -0.57
C ASN A 23 -3.27 12.29 0.76
N GLU A 24 -2.41 12.16 1.77
CA GLU A 24 -2.75 11.44 3.03
C GLU A 24 -3.94 12.05 3.76
N LYS A 25 -4.18 13.35 3.60
CA LYS A 25 -5.32 14.07 4.21
C LYS A 25 -6.70 13.63 3.70
N PHE A 26 -6.76 12.90 2.59
CA PHE A 26 -8.02 12.44 1.98
C PHE A 26 -8.41 11.02 2.40
N VAL A 27 -7.52 10.32 3.12
CA VAL A 27 -7.70 8.92 3.49
C VAL A 27 -7.49 8.73 4.99
N ASP A 28 -8.26 7.83 5.59
CA ASP A 28 -8.11 7.47 7.01
C ASP A 28 -6.98 6.47 7.23
N SER A 29 -6.68 5.68 6.19
CA SER A 29 -5.69 4.62 6.24
C SER A 29 -5.14 4.29 4.85
N ILE A 30 -3.86 3.97 4.78
CA ILE A 30 -3.15 3.51 3.58
C ILE A 30 -2.71 2.06 3.81
N TYR A 31 -2.97 1.22 2.82
CA TYR A 31 -2.42 -0.13 2.73
C TYR A 31 -1.56 -0.17 1.49
N ALA A 32 -0.31 -0.53 1.70
CA ALA A 32 0.70 -0.51 0.66
C ALA A 32 1.02 -1.92 0.21
N LEU A 33 1.25 -2.05 -1.08
CA LEU A 33 1.99 -3.12 -1.69
C LEU A 33 3.23 -2.53 -2.33
N ASP A 34 4.38 -2.96 -1.85
CA ASP A 34 5.67 -2.40 -2.23
C ASP A 34 6.56 -3.48 -2.84
N ALA A 35 7.05 -3.22 -4.05
CA ALA A 35 8.01 -4.06 -4.74
C ALA A 35 9.38 -3.36 -4.83
N SER A 36 9.70 -2.49 -3.88
CA SER A 36 10.84 -1.59 -3.96
C SER A 36 12.08 -2.21 -3.33
N SER A 37 13.20 -2.08 -4.04
CA SER A 37 14.54 -2.44 -3.56
C SER A 37 15.34 -1.23 -3.06
N ASP A 38 14.78 -0.02 -3.19
CA ASP A 38 15.39 1.25 -2.79
C ASP A 38 14.89 1.76 -1.42
N GLU A 39 14.97 3.07 -1.18
CA GLU A 39 14.53 3.70 0.07
C GLU A 39 13.02 3.95 0.19
N THR A 40 12.24 3.67 -0.86
CA THR A 40 10.78 3.83 -0.90
C THR A 40 10.07 3.23 0.33
N PRO A 41 10.36 1.98 0.77
CA PRO A 41 9.67 1.41 1.93
C PRO A 41 9.98 2.16 3.22
N LYS A 42 11.18 2.72 3.35
CA LYS A 42 11.59 3.49 4.52
C LYS A 42 10.86 4.83 4.57
N ILE A 43 10.63 5.45 3.42
CA ILE A 43 9.89 6.71 3.32
C ILE A 43 8.41 6.48 3.67
N ILE A 44 7.76 5.48 3.06
CA ILE A 44 6.33 5.20 3.26
C ILE A 44 6.03 4.89 4.73
N LYS A 45 6.93 4.16 5.42
CA LYS A 45 6.80 3.83 6.85
C LYS A 45 6.78 5.03 7.80
N LYS A 46 7.15 6.23 7.34
CA LYS A 46 7.06 7.47 8.15
C LYS A 46 5.63 8.00 8.29
N PHE A 47 4.72 7.60 7.40
CA PHE A 47 3.36 8.14 7.34
C PHE A 47 2.44 7.44 8.36
N LYS A 48 1.78 8.22 9.23
CA LYS A 48 0.90 7.69 10.29
C LYS A 48 -0.36 7.00 9.75
N THR A 49 -0.77 7.40 8.55
CA THR A 49 -1.89 6.83 7.81
C THR A 49 -1.58 5.43 7.29
N LEU A 50 -0.30 5.05 7.13
CA LEU A 50 0.08 3.69 6.76
C LEU A 50 -0.32 2.70 7.86
N LYS A 51 -1.13 1.70 7.50
CA LYS A 51 -1.56 0.62 8.40
C LYS A 51 -0.86 -0.69 8.12
N PHE A 52 -0.50 -0.93 6.87
CA PHE A 52 0.10 -2.18 6.47
C PHE A 52 0.92 -2.00 5.19
N ILE A 53 1.99 -2.77 5.06
CA ILE A 53 2.80 -2.87 3.86
C ILE A 53 3.06 -4.35 3.59
N LEU A 54 2.64 -4.80 2.41
CA LEU A 54 3.04 -6.08 1.83
C LEU A 54 4.32 -5.86 1.04
N ASP A 55 5.31 -6.70 1.28
CA ASP A 55 6.55 -6.75 0.54
C ASP A 55 6.34 -7.74 -0.61
N TYR A 56 6.24 -7.23 -1.83
CA TYR A 56 5.83 -8.00 -3.01
C TYR A 56 6.72 -9.24 -3.21
N GLU A 57 8.04 -9.05 -3.16
CA GLU A 57 8.97 -10.14 -3.42
C GLU A 57 8.91 -11.22 -2.34
N LYS A 58 8.69 -10.83 -1.07
CA LYS A 58 8.60 -11.78 0.04
C LYS A 58 7.25 -12.47 0.16
N ASP A 59 6.17 -11.74 -0.09
CA ASP A 59 4.81 -12.19 0.19
C ASP A 59 4.12 -12.80 -1.04
N LEU A 60 4.51 -12.38 -2.26
CA LEU A 60 3.85 -12.75 -3.52
C LEU A 60 4.79 -13.35 -4.57
N GLY A 61 6.11 -13.27 -4.37
CA GLY A 61 7.12 -13.85 -5.26
C GLY A 61 7.69 -12.85 -6.26
N THR A 62 8.44 -13.35 -7.24
CA THR A 62 9.35 -12.54 -8.07
C THR A 62 8.71 -11.87 -9.28
N GLU A 63 7.51 -12.27 -9.68
CA GLU A 63 6.85 -11.73 -10.88
C GLU A 63 5.61 -10.93 -10.52
N TRP A 64 5.53 -9.68 -10.99
CA TRP A 64 4.34 -8.84 -10.87
C TRP A 64 3.24 -9.40 -11.77
N PHE A 65 2.16 -9.92 -11.19
CA PHE A 65 1.09 -10.58 -11.96
C PHE A 65 -0.27 -9.85 -11.82
N GLU A 66 -1.14 -10.06 -12.81
CA GLU A 66 -2.51 -9.54 -12.79
C GLU A 66 -3.29 -10.09 -11.59
N GLY A 67 -3.87 -9.21 -10.77
CA GLY A 67 -4.57 -9.61 -9.54
C GLY A 67 -3.83 -9.29 -8.25
N THR A 68 -2.61 -8.78 -8.35
CA THR A 68 -1.84 -8.20 -7.24
C THR A 68 -2.64 -7.20 -6.39
N ARG A 69 -3.49 -6.37 -7.02
CA ARG A 69 -4.43 -5.47 -6.32
C ARG A 69 -5.49 -6.24 -5.52
N GLN A 70 -6.00 -7.34 -6.07
CA GLN A 70 -7.00 -8.17 -5.40
C GLN A 70 -6.43 -8.78 -4.12
N TYR A 71 -5.17 -9.23 -4.16
CA TYR A 71 -4.50 -9.74 -2.96
C TYR A 71 -4.41 -8.68 -1.84
N LEU A 72 -4.03 -7.44 -2.19
CA LEU A 72 -4.01 -6.34 -1.23
C LEU A 72 -5.41 -6.07 -0.65
N LEU A 73 -6.45 -6.12 -1.47
CA LEU A 73 -7.85 -5.98 -1.03
C LEU A 73 -8.28 -7.12 -0.09
N ASP A 74 -7.89 -8.35 -0.36
CA ASP A 74 -8.21 -9.50 0.49
C ASP A 74 -7.53 -9.37 1.87
N GLU A 75 -6.28 -8.91 1.91
CA GLU A 75 -5.56 -8.63 3.17
C GLU A 75 -6.18 -7.48 3.96
N ILE A 76 -6.69 -6.45 3.28
CA ILE A 76 -7.48 -5.38 3.91
C ILE A 76 -8.76 -5.97 4.52
N GLY A 77 -9.49 -6.78 3.75
CA GLY A 77 -10.73 -7.41 4.20
C GLY A 77 -10.55 -8.28 5.44
N LYS A 78 -9.45 -9.04 5.53
CA LYS A 78 -9.10 -9.82 6.73
C LYS A 78 -8.84 -8.95 7.96
N ARG A 79 -8.28 -7.75 7.79
CA ARG A 79 -7.88 -6.85 8.89
C ARG A 79 -9.00 -5.94 9.38
N GLU A 80 -9.79 -5.39 8.46
CA GLU A 80 -10.82 -4.40 8.75
C GLU A 80 -12.22 -5.02 8.85
N GLY A 81 -12.36 -6.30 8.50
CA GLY A 81 -13.63 -7.01 8.38
C GLY A 81 -14.20 -6.94 6.96
N PHE A 82 -14.99 -7.94 6.60
CA PHE A 82 -15.63 -8.04 5.29
C PHE A 82 -16.78 -7.03 5.16
N GLY A 83 -16.46 -5.85 4.63
CA GLY A 83 -17.45 -4.90 4.11
C GLY A 83 -17.34 -4.84 2.59
N HIS A 84 -18.07 -5.71 1.88
CA HIS A 84 -18.41 -5.64 0.44
C HIS A 84 -17.51 -4.68 -0.36
N TRP A 85 -16.27 -5.10 -0.60
CA TRP A 85 -15.30 -4.35 -1.39
C TRP A 85 -15.51 -4.74 -2.86
N ILE A 86 -15.95 -3.80 -3.69
CA ILE A 86 -16.16 -3.97 -5.15
C ILE A 86 -14.97 -3.35 -5.88
#